data_AF-A0A7X6U5Y2-F1
#
_entry.id   AF-A0A7X6U5Y2-F1
#
_cell.length_a   1.000
_cell.length_b   1.000
_cell.length_c   1.000
_cell.angle_alpha   90.00
_cell.angle_beta   90.00
_cell.angle_gamma   90.00
#
_symmetry.space_group_name_H-M   'P 1'
#
loop_
_entity.id
_entity.type
_entity.pdbx_description
1 polymer ?
#
loop_
_entity_poly.entity_id
_entity_poly.type
_entity_poly.pdbx_seq_one_letter_code
_entity_poly.pdbx_strand_id
1 'polypeptide(L)'
;MPKKRFKVIACEILFREVCLCAALSRQIVDLQFMPKGLHDIGEQKMADRLQSEIDRTDPARYDAILLVYGLCNNGIRGLSASIPLVIPRAHDCITLLLGSRETYRSYFDAKPGTYFKSPGWIERDAKGDGENVSIATQLGIDRTYAEYVAQYGEENAAYLVEQ
;
A
#
# COMPACT_ATOMS: atom_id res chain seq x y z
N MET A 1 12.69 -11.05 -30.70
CA MET A 1 13.14 -9.97 -29.80
C MET A 1 13.71 -10.61 -28.54
N PRO A 2 14.81 -10.10 -27.98
CA PRO A 2 15.33 -10.60 -26.70
C PRO A 2 14.27 -10.46 -25.61
N LYS A 3 14.22 -11.41 -24.66
CA LYS A 3 13.33 -11.31 -23.50
C LYS A 3 13.76 -10.11 -22.65
N LYS A 4 12.80 -9.25 -22.32
CA LYS A 4 13.01 -8.19 -21.33
C LYS A 4 13.08 -8.78 -19.93
N ARG A 5 13.75 -8.06 -19.03
CA ARG A 5 13.80 -8.36 -17.60
C ARG A 5 13.23 -7.19 -16.80
N PHE A 6 12.29 -7.49 -15.92
CA PHE A 6 11.65 -6.52 -15.04
C PHE A 6 11.89 -6.86 -13.57
N LYS A 7 12.15 -5.84 -12.76
CA LYS A 7 12.07 -5.92 -11.29
C LYS A 7 10.66 -5.49 -10.89
N VAL A 8 9.93 -6.34 -10.18
CA VAL A 8 8.63 -5.98 -9.61
C VAL A 8 8.83 -5.68 -8.13
N ILE A 9 8.34 -4.53 -7.67
CA ILE A 9 8.24 -4.18 -6.25
C ILE A 9 6.75 -4.06 -5.95
N ALA A 10 6.21 -4.96 -5.13
CA ALA A 10 4.77 -5.12 -4.96
C ALA A 10 4.35 -5.17 -3.49
N CYS A 11 3.14 -4.65 -3.21
CA CYS A 11 2.51 -4.83 -1.92
C CYS A 11 2.15 -6.30 -1.70
N GLU A 12 2.44 -6.84 -0.51
CA GLU A 12 2.11 -8.22 -0.14
C GLU A 12 0.63 -8.56 -0.26
N ILE A 13 -0.29 -7.58 -0.16
CA ILE A 13 -1.72 -7.85 -0.28
C ILE A 13 -2.12 -8.31 -1.70
N LEU A 14 -1.24 -8.10 -2.69
CA LEU A 14 -1.38 -8.48 -4.10
C LEU A 14 -0.56 -9.73 -4.44
N PHE A 15 -0.04 -10.45 -3.43
CA PHE A 15 0.92 -11.54 -3.64
C PHE A 15 0.44 -12.59 -4.64
N ARG A 16 -0.81 -13.02 -4.51
CA ARG A 16 -1.37 -14.10 -5.35
C ARG A 16 -1.51 -13.64 -6.80
N GLU A 17 -2.04 -12.44 -6.98
CA GLU A 17 -2.30 -11.81 -8.29
C GLU A 17 -0.98 -11.53 -9.02
N VAL A 18 0.01 -10.98 -8.31
CA VAL A 18 1.35 -10.71 -8.86
C VAL A 18 2.06 -12.01 -9.23
N CYS A 19 2.02 -13.02 -8.38
CA CYS A 19 2.62 -14.33 -8.68
C CYS A 19 1.97 -14.98 -9.91
N LEU A 20 0.64 -14.91 -10.02
CA LEU A 20 -0.08 -15.42 -11.19
C LEU A 20 0.33 -14.68 -12.47
N CYS A 21 0.37 -13.35 -12.44
CA CYS A 21 0.84 -12.54 -13.57
C CYS A 21 2.29 -12.85 -13.96
N ALA A 22 3.18 -13.05 -12.99
CA ALA A 22 4.56 -13.42 -13.23
C ALA A 22 4.67 -14.81 -13.88
N ALA A 23 3.93 -15.80 -13.39
CA ALA A 23 3.90 -17.15 -13.93
C ALA A 23 3.40 -17.20 -15.39
N LEU A 24 2.48 -16.30 -15.75
CA LEU A 24 1.93 -16.19 -17.11
C LEU A 24 2.77 -15.28 -18.03
N SER A 25 3.76 -14.58 -17.51
CA SER A 25 4.56 -13.63 -18.27
C SER A 25 5.50 -14.33 -19.26
N ARG A 26 5.63 -13.75 -20.46
CA ARG A 26 6.66 -14.17 -21.44
C ARG A 26 8.04 -13.55 -21.15
N GLN A 27 8.10 -12.55 -20.28
CA GLN A 27 9.30 -11.82 -19.89
C GLN A 27 9.92 -12.41 -18.62
N ILE A 28 11.15 -12.04 -18.31
CA ILE A 28 11.79 -12.42 -17.05
C ILE A 28 11.33 -11.43 -15.98
N VAL A 29 10.78 -11.94 -14.88
CA VAL A 29 10.20 -11.12 -13.82
C VAL A 29 10.84 -11.54 -12.49
N ASP A 30 11.60 -10.63 -11.89
CA ASP A 30 12.19 -10.82 -10.57
C ASP A 30 11.29 -10.11 -9.53
N LEU A 31 10.68 -10.87 -8.62
CA LEU A 31 9.68 -10.36 -7.67
C LEU A 31 10.31 -9.91 -6.35
N GLN A 32 9.89 -8.74 -5.86
CA GLN A 32 10.13 -8.23 -4.51
C GLN A 32 8.79 -7.85 -3.89
N PHE A 33 8.47 -8.43 -2.75
CA PHE A 33 7.30 -8.05 -1.97
C PHE A 33 7.73 -7.18 -0.80
N MET A 34 6.96 -6.11 -0.51
CA MET A 34 7.13 -5.34 0.71
C MET A 34 5.98 -5.62 1.68
N PRO A 35 6.24 -5.53 2.99
CA PRO A 35 5.27 -5.88 4.03
C PRO A 35 3.91 -5.22 3.83
N LYS A 36 2.83 -5.96 4.12
CA LYS A 36 1.45 -5.41 4.13
C LYS A 36 1.37 -4.10 4.92
N GLY A 37 1.96 -4.07 6.13
CA GLY A 37 1.92 -2.90 7.03
C GLY A 37 2.74 -1.69 6.57
N LEU A 38 3.40 -1.75 5.40
CA LEU A 38 4.18 -0.62 4.92
C LEU A 38 3.34 0.64 4.66
N HIS A 39 2.06 0.51 4.33
CA HIS A 39 1.18 1.68 4.14
C HIS A 39 0.74 2.32 5.47
N ASP A 40 0.86 1.57 6.57
CA ASP A 40 0.46 2.03 7.90
C ASP A 40 1.49 3.01 8.49
N ILE A 41 2.76 2.94 8.09
CA ILE A 41 3.85 3.70 8.76
C ILE A 41 3.97 5.18 8.34
N GLY A 42 3.04 5.72 7.55
CA GLY A 42 3.07 7.12 7.10
C GLY A 42 3.78 7.33 5.76
N GLU A 43 3.46 8.45 5.10
CA GLU A 43 3.98 8.79 3.76
C GLU A 43 5.51 8.74 3.67
N GLN A 44 6.22 9.48 4.53
CA GLN A 44 7.68 9.60 4.43
C GLN A 44 8.39 8.27 4.67
N LYS A 45 8.03 7.55 5.76
CA LYS A 45 8.66 6.27 6.07
C LYS A 45 8.39 5.23 4.98
N MET A 46 7.18 5.21 4.41
CA MET A 46 6.85 4.35 3.28
C MET A 46 7.68 4.69 2.04
N ALA A 47 7.76 5.98 1.69
CA ALA A 47 8.54 6.47 0.56
C ALA A 47 10.02 6.09 0.71
N ASP A 48 10.61 6.29 1.89
CA ASP A 48 12.01 5.94 2.17
C ASP A 48 12.28 4.44 1.95
N ARG A 49 11.39 3.57 2.44
CA ARG A 49 11.55 2.11 2.25
C ARG A 49 11.38 1.68 0.80
N LEU A 50 10.43 2.28 0.06
CA LEU A 50 10.25 1.98 -1.36
C LEU A 50 11.40 2.52 -2.19
N GLN A 51 11.86 3.75 -1.93
CA GLN A 51 13.00 4.35 -2.62
C GLN A 51 14.27 3.55 -2.37
N SER A 52 14.52 3.11 -1.13
CA SER A 52 15.66 2.24 -0.81
C SER A 52 15.66 0.95 -1.64
N GLU A 53 14.49 0.39 -1.94
CA GLU A 53 14.39 -0.83 -2.73
C GLU A 53 14.48 -0.58 -4.24
N ILE A 54 14.02 0.59 -4.69
CA ILE A 54 14.27 1.09 -6.04
C ILE A 54 15.78 1.31 -6.26
N ASP A 55 16.47 1.98 -5.33
CA ASP A 55 17.89 2.32 -5.40
C ASP A 55 18.81 1.09 -5.43
N ARG A 56 18.37 -0.02 -4.82
CA ARG A 56 19.08 -1.32 -4.88
C ARG A 56 18.95 -2.02 -6.23
N THR A 57 18.13 -1.51 -7.14
CA THR A 57 17.94 -2.11 -8.47
C THR A 57 19.11 -1.77 -9.38
N ASP A 58 19.83 -2.79 -9.84
CA ASP A 58 20.90 -2.63 -10.82
C ASP A 58 20.34 -2.22 -12.21
N PRO A 59 20.59 -0.98 -12.68
CA PRO A 59 20.05 -0.50 -13.94
C PRO A 59 20.64 -1.20 -15.17
N ALA A 60 21.79 -1.86 -15.06
CA ALA A 60 22.38 -2.64 -16.16
C ALA A 60 21.67 -3.99 -16.35
N ARG A 61 20.94 -4.47 -15.34
CA ARG A 61 20.26 -5.77 -15.34
C ARG A 61 18.81 -5.70 -15.80
N TYR A 62 18.11 -4.59 -15.56
CA TYR A 62 16.65 -4.49 -15.74
C TYR A 62 16.26 -3.44 -16.77
N ASP A 63 15.25 -3.74 -17.58
CA ASP A 63 14.67 -2.80 -18.54
C ASP A 63 13.73 -1.79 -17.88
N ALA A 64 13.10 -2.16 -16.76
CA ALA A 64 12.19 -1.31 -16.01
C ALA A 64 11.93 -1.86 -14.59
N ILE A 65 11.49 -0.98 -13.71
CA ILE A 65 10.90 -1.31 -12.41
C ILE A 65 9.37 -1.21 -12.54
N LEU A 66 8.66 -2.26 -12.15
CA LEU A 66 7.20 -2.28 -12.07
C LEU A 66 6.80 -2.15 -10.60
N LEU A 67 6.37 -0.96 -10.19
CA LEU A 67 5.93 -0.68 -8.83
C LEU A 67 4.43 -0.98 -8.73
N VAL A 68 4.09 -2.16 -8.20
CA VAL A 68 2.71 -2.64 -8.10
C VAL A 68 2.11 -2.16 -6.78
N TYR A 69 1.78 -0.87 -6.76
CA TYR A 69 1.19 -0.13 -5.66
C TYR A 69 0.17 0.90 -6.19
N GLY A 70 -0.89 1.17 -5.42
CA GLY A 70 -1.63 2.43 -5.55
C GLY A 70 -0.94 3.57 -4.78
N LEU A 71 -1.60 4.73 -4.64
CA LEU A 71 -1.02 5.85 -3.89
C LEU A 71 -0.72 5.51 -2.43
N CYS A 72 -1.58 4.70 -1.77
CA CYS A 72 -1.37 4.09 -0.45
C CYS A 72 -0.66 5.01 0.56
N ASN A 73 -1.42 5.87 1.25
CA ASN A 73 -0.87 6.91 2.14
C ASN A 73 0.11 7.87 1.43
N ASN A 74 -0.08 8.05 0.12
CA ASN A 74 0.80 8.81 -0.78
C ASN A 74 2.27 8.32 -0.82
N GLY A 75 2.60 7.15 -0.26
CA GLY A 75 3.98 6.70 -0.10
C GLY A 75 4.73 6.41 -1.40
N ILE A 76 4.04 6.37 -2.55
CA ILE A 76 4.69 6.29 -3.87
C ILE A 76 4.99 7.65 -4.51
N ARG A 77 4.51 8.74 -3.91
CA ARG A 77 4.67 10.09 -4.46
C ARG A 77 6.13 10.52 -4.41
N GLY A 78 6.64 11.06 -5.52
CA GLY A 78 8.00 11.59 -5.59
C GLY A 78 9.10 10.53 -5.72
N LEU A 79 8.75 9.23 -5.79
CA LEU A 79 9.72 8.17 -6.06
C LEU A 79 10.35 8.34 -7.44
N SER A 80 11.62 7.98 -7.56
CA SER A 80 12.40 8.12 -8.79
C SER A 80 13.33 6.94 -9.01
N ALA A 81 13.70 6.69 -10.27
CA ALA A 81 14.63 5.63 -10.66
C ALA A 81 15.47 6.09 -11.86
N SER A 82 16.66 5.50 -12.02
CA SER A 82 17.54 5.74 -13.19
C SER A 82 17.08 5.01 -14.46
N ILE A 83 16.15 4.06 -14.32
CA ILE A 83 15.49 3.32 -15.39
C ILE A 83 13.97 3.57 -15.32
N PRO A 84 13.19 3.22 -16.36
CA PRO A 84 11.73 3.43 -16.34
C PRO A 84 11.06 2.85 -15.09
N LEU A 85 10.38 3.70 -14.34
CA LEU A 85 9.53 3.33 -13.20
C LEU A 85 8.07 3.33 -13.67
N VAL A 86 7.47 2.14 -13.77
CA VAL A 86 6.09 1.97 -14.21
C VAL A 86 5.19 1.82 -12.99
N ILE A 87 4.19 2.71 -12.89
CA ILE A 87 3.22 2.75 -11.79
C ILE A 87 1.79 2.61 -12.34
N PRO A 88 0.90 1.84 -11.68
CA PRO A 88 -0.50 1.83 -12.04
C PRO A 88 -1.20 3.10 -11.52
N ARG A 89 -2.20 3.59 -12.26
CA ARG A 89 -3.00 4.76 -11.85
C ARG A 89 -4.12 4.32 -10.90
N ALA A 90 -3.80 4.20 -9.61
CA ALA A 90 -4.70 3.69 -8.58
C ALA A 90 -4.61 4.51 -7.26
N HIS A 91 -5.73 4.68 -6.55
CA HIS A 91 -5.75 5.39 -5.26
C HIS A 91 -5.10 4.56 -4.16
N ASP A 92 -5.32 3.26 -4.16
CA ASP A 92 -4.75 2.31 -3.22
C ASP A 92 -4.61 0.93 -3.89
N CYS A 93 -4.05 -0.03 -3.16
CA CYS A 93 -3.92 -1.40 -3.65
C CYS A 93 -5.28 -2.12 -3.80
N ILE A 94 -6.35 -1.64 -3.17
CA ILE A 94 -7.70 -2.21 -3.35
C ILE A 94 -8.24 -1.88 -4.74
N THR A 95 -7.97 -0.69 -5.27
CA THR A 95 -8.31 -0.32 -6.65
C THR A 95 -7.74 -1.33 -7.65
N LEU A 96 -6.53 -1.86 -7.40
CA LEU A 96 -5.89 -2.87 -8.24
C LEU A 96 -6.60 -4.22 -8.16
N LEU A 97 -7.03 -4.64 -6.96
CA LEU A 97 -7.81 -5.86 -6.76
C LEU A 97 -9.18 -5.80 -7.44
N LEU A 98 -9.83 -4.63 -7.43
CA LEU A 98 -11.11 -4.41 -8.11
C LEU A 98 -10.96 -4.24 -9.62
N GLY A 99 -9.75 -3.96 -10.11
CA GLY A 99 -9.45 -3.81 -11.53
C GLY A 99 -10.01 -2.55 -12.21
N SER A 100 -10.72 -1.68 -11.47
CA SER A 100 -11.29 -0.45 -12.01
C SER A 100 -11.43 0.62 -10.92
N ARG A 101 -11.02 1.84 -11.28
CA ARG A 101 -11.21 3.05 -10.46
C ARG A 101 -12.70 3.37 -10.30
N GLU A 102 -13.48 3.15 -11.35
CA GLU A 102 -14.92 3.40 -11.38
C GLU A 102 -15.64 2.41 -10.45
N THR A 103 -15.29 1.12 -10.51
CA THR A 103 -15.80 0.10 -9.57
C THR A 103 -15.42 0.41 -8.13
N TYR A 104 -14.16 0.78 -7.89
CA TYR A 104 -13.72 1.21 -6.56
C TYR A 104 -14.54 2.40 -6.06
N ARG A 105 -14.69 3.44 -6.88
CA ARG A 105 -15.45 4.65 -6.54
C ARG A 105 -16.91 4.34 -6.23
N SER A 106 -17.59 3.62 -7.11
CA SER A 106 -18.99 3.24 -6.92
C SER A 106 -19.20 2.42 -5.65
N TYR A 107 -18.30 1.49 -5.36
CA TYR A 107 -18.37 0.68 -4.15
C TYR A 107 -18.13 1.52 -2.89
N PHE A 108 -17.11 2.38 -2.91
CA PHE A 108 -16.77 3.25 -1.79
C PHE A 108 -17.91 4.22 -1.45
N ASP A 109 -18.46 4.89 -2.47
CA ASP A 109 -19.53 5.88 -2.29
C ASP A 109 -20.82 5.21 -1.77
N ALA A 110 -21.12 3.97 -2.20
CA ALA A 110 -22.29 3.23 -1.74
C ALA A 110 -22.11 2.57 -0.36
N LYS A 111 -20.86 2.29 0.05
CA LYS A 111 -20.54 1.53 1.27
C LYS A 111 -19.32 2.14 1.99
N PRO A 112 -19.42 3.38 2.48
CA PRO A 112 -18.35 4.01 3.23
C PRO A 112 -18.00 3.18 4.47
N GLY A 113 -16.73 3.17 4.87
CA GLY A 113 -16.26 2.39 6.02
C GLY A 113 -16.13 0.88 5.78
N THR A 114 -16.20 0.40 4.53
CA THR A 114 -15.99 -1.02 4.25
C THR A 114 -14.56 -1.47 4.59
N TYR A 115 -14.44 -2.55 5.36
CA TYR A 115 -13.19 -3.26 5.56
C TYR A 115 -12.90 -4.23 4.39
N PHE A 116 -11.82 -3.99 3.66
CA PHE A 116 -11.38 -4.87 2.57
C PHE A 116 -10.41 -5.94 3.10
N LYS A 117 -10.90 -7.16 3.29
CA LYS A 117 -10.10 -8.32 3.72
C LYS A 117 -9.86 -9.28 2.56
N SER A 118 -8.99 -8.91 1.63
CA SER A 118 -8.59 -9.81 0.52
C SER A 118 -7.85 -11.05 1.04
N PRO A 119 -7.73 -12.14 0.26
CA PRO A 119 -6.91 -13.29 0.64
C PRO A 119 -5.47 -12.89 0.98
N GLY A 120 -4.84 -12.06 0.14
CA GLY A 120 -3.51 -11.53 0.40
C GLY A 120 -3.43 -10.69 1.69
N TRP A 121 -4.48 -9.94 2.02
CA TRP A 121 -4.56 -9.21 3.30
C TRP A 121 -4.52 -10.15 4.50
N ILE A 122 -5.33 -11.23 4.46
CA ILE A 122 -5.46 -12.20 5.56
C ILE A 122 -4.20 -13.07 5.68
N GLU A 123 -3.65 -13.53 4.57
CA GLU A 123 -2.49 -14.44 4.54
C GLU A 123 -1.16 -13.74 4.88
N ARG A 124 -1.10 -12.42 4.80
CA ARG A 124 0.11 -11.60 5.01
C ARG A 124 0.02 -10.76 6.28
N ASP A 125 -0.75 -11.24 7.25
CA ASP A 125 -0.91 -10.60 8.56
C ASP A 125 0.25 -10.89 9.52
N ALA A 126 1.42 -11.22 8.98
CA ALA A 126 2.64 -11.32 9.77
C ALA A 126 2.99 -9.94 10.33
N LYS A 127 3.30 -9.88 11.64
CA LYS A 127 3.75 -8.66 12.32
C LYS A 127 5.10 -8.23 11.74
N GLY A 128 5.08 -7.43 10.68
CA GLY A 128 6.25 -6.69 10.21
C GLY A 128 6.72 -5.76 11.31
N ASP A 129 8.00 -5.86 11.66
CA ASP A 129 8.82 -4.96 12.46
C ASP A 129 8.09 -3.91 13.33
N GLY A 130 7.50 -4.39 14.43
CA GLY A 130 7.46 -3.73 15.73
C GLY A 130 6.60 -2.48 15.93
N GLU A 131 6.23 -1.75 14.87
CA GLU A 131 5.37 -0.59 14.96
C GLU A 131 3.91 -1.02 14.69
N ASN A 132 3.19 -1.45 15.73
CA ASN A 132 1.73 -1.65 15.69
C ASN A 132 1.01 -0.30 15.58
N VAL A 133 1.38 0.54 14.62
CA VAL A 133 0.79 1.86 14.46
C VAL A 133 -0.07 1.82 13.21
N SER A 134 -1.30 1.32 13.37
CA SER A 134 -2.30 1.38 12.30
C SER A 134 -2.60 2.84 11.96
N ILE A 135 -3.11 3.10 10.75
CA ILE A 135 -3.61 4.43 10.39
C ILE A 135 -4.65 4.93 11.40
N ALA A 136 -5.52 4.04 11.91
CA ALA A 136 -6.50 4.40 12.93
C ALA A 136 -5.83 4.93 14.20
N THR A 137 -4.73 4.29 14.63
CA THR A 137 -3.93 4.70 15.79
C THR A 137 -3.22 6.03 15.56
N GLN A 138 -2.67 6.26 14.37
CA GLN A 138 -2.02 7.53 14.03
C GLN A 138 -3.00 8.70 14.01
N LEU A 139 -4.20 8.45 13.50
CA LEU A 139 -5.27 9.45 13.42
C LEU A 139 -6.03 9.59 14.75
N GLY A 140 -5.74 8.75 15.74
CA GLY A 140 -6.43 8.73 17.02
C GLY A 140 -7.91 8.35 16.92
N ILE A 141 -8.28 7.57 15.91
CA ILE A 141 -9.65 7.06 15.68
C ILE A 141 -9.97 5.93 16.66
N ASP A 142 -8.96 5.23 17.15
CA ASP A 142 -9.08 4.16 18.15
C ASP A 142 -9.02 4.66 19.61
N ARG A 143 -9.00 5.98 19.82
CA ARG A 143 -8.97 6.57 21.16
C ARG A 143 -10.25 6.31 21.92
N THR A 144 -10.08 6.02 23.19
CA THR A 144 -11.17 5.89 24.15
C THR A 144 -11.73 7.26 24.52
N TYR A 145 -12.99 7.28 24.97
CA TYR A 145 -13.62 8.49 25.50
C TYR A 145 -12.77 9.14 26.61
N ALA A 146 -12.19 8.33 27.50
CA ALA A 146 -11.33 8.83 28.57
C ALA A 146 -10.08 9.57 28.05
N GLU A 147 -9.48 9.09 26.95
CA GLU A 147 -8.35 9.77 26.30
C GLU A 147 -8.79 11.08 25.64
N TYR A 148 -9.98 11.13 25.06
CA TYR A 148 -10.54 12.39 24.56
C TYR A 148 -10.84 13.39 25.68
N VAL A 149 -11.41 12.94 26.81
CA VAL A 149 -11.66 13.79 27.99
C VAL A 149 -10.34 14.36 28.53
N ALA A 150 -9.30 13.53 28.64
CA ALA A 150 -8.00 13.96 29.14
C ALA A 150 -7.33 15.02 28.23
N GLN A 151 -7.53 14.93 26.90
CA GLN A 151 -6.91 15.86 25.96
C GLN A 151 -7.73 17.14 25.71
N TYR A 152 -9.05 17.02 25.62
CA TYR A 152 -9.91 18.10 25.14
C TYR A 152 -10.94 18.60 26.17
N GLY A 153 -11.04 17.93 27.32
CA GLY A 153 -12.09 18.19 28.32
C GLY A 153 -13.39 17.43 28.00
N GLU A 154 -14.25 17.29 29.01
CA GLU A 154 -15.45 16.44 28.96
C GLU A 154 -16.47 16.90 27.92
N GLU A 155 -16.67 18.21 27.78
CA GLU A 155 -17.59 18.80 26.81
C GLU A 155 -17.16 18.53 25.36
N ASN A 156 -15.90 18.80 25.03
CA ASN A 156 -15.38 18.54 23.68
C ASN A 156 -15.28 17.05 23.37
N ALA A 157 -14.97 16.22 24.36
CA ALA A 157 -14.96 14.77 24.20
C ALA A 157 -16.36 14.22 23.92
N ALA A 158 -17.39 14.73 24.60
CA ALA A 158 -18.79 14.35 24.33
C ALA A 158 -19.20 14.72 22.91
N TYR A 159 -18.87 15.95 22.47
CA TYR A 159 -19.14 16.40 21.10
C TYR A 159 -18.47 15.52 20.03
N LEU A 160 -17.24 15.06 20.26
CA LEU A 160 -16.49 14.21 19.33
C LEU A 160 -17.01 12.77 19.24
N VAL A 161 -17.70 12.26 20.27
CA VAL A 161 -18.23 10.88 20.30
C VAL A 161 -19.69 10.79 19.84
N GLU A 162 -20.44 11.90 19.87
CA GLU A 162 -21.83 11.95 19.40
C GLU A 162 -22.00 12.03 17.87
N GLN A 163 -20.91 12.22 17.12
CA GLN A 163 -20.88 12.28 15.64
C GLN A 163 -20.40 10.97 15.02
#